data_AF-A0A835M0Z9-F1
#
_entry.id   AF-A0A835M0Z9-F1
#
_cell.length_a   1.000
_cell.length_b   1.000
_cell.length_c   1.000
_cell.angle_alpha   90.00
_cell.angle_beta   90.00
_cell.angle_gamma   90.00
#
_symmetry.space_group_name_H-M   'P 1'
#
loop_
_entity.id
_entity.type
_entity.pdbx_description
1 polymer ?
#
loop_
_entity_poly.entity_id
_entity_poly.type
_entity_poly.pdbx_seq_one_letter_code
_entity_poly.pdbx_strand_id
1 'polypeptide(L)'
;MQLYTDVRLTLTSWKRSIRPTLLLSMMSANKSAEPWGTLRSLTTDGLHLLQRRLKEEYPAYPTTINDEILHEHVERVGKLLLGPKNVTTANKVMAGEDFGFYQGVIPGVMFGIGIRNEDLGSVHSPHSPHFFLDEGVLPLGVALHTALAEIYLNDQWESVDKKDLRIESQGAL
;
A
#
# COMPACT_ATOMS: atom_id res chain seq x y z
N MET A 1 -13.62 2.82 5.59
CA MET A 1 -12.19 2.97 5.92
C MET A 1 -11.96 2.29 7.26
N GLN A 2 -11.23 1.19 7.27
CA GLN A 2 -11.16 0.29 8.43
C GLN A 2 -10.22 0.89 9.48
N LEU A 3 -10.77 1.16 10.66
CA LEU A 3 -10.02 1.58 11.84
C LEU A 3 -9.11 0.43 12.27
N TYR A 4 -7.82 0.70 12.42
CA TYR A 4 -6.90 -0.23 13.08
C TYR A 4 -6.76 0.16 14.55
N THR A 5 -6.97 -0.82 15.41
CA THR A 5 -6.91 -0.75 16.87
C THR A 5 -5.46 -0.84 17.34
N ASP A 6 -5.07 0.01 18.28
CA ASP A 6 -3.72 0.18 18.84
C ASP A 6 -2.64 0.63 17.84
N VAL A 7 -1.49 1.06 18.37
CA VAL A 7 -0.25 1.33 17.63
C VAL A 7 0.25 0.03 16.99
N ARG A 8 -0.32 -0.30 15.84
CA ARG A 8 0.02 -1.48 15.05
C ARG A 8 0.45 -1.06 13.65
N LEU A 9 1.58 -1.60 13.20
CA LEU A 9 1.96 -1.53 11.80
C LEU A 9 1.02 -2.44 11.02
N THR A 10 0.45 -1.92 9.95
CA THR A 10 -0.46 -2.68 9.08
C THR A 10 0.10 -2.76 7.68
N LEU A 11 0.30 -3.99 7.21
CA LEU A 11 0.89 -4.27 5.90
C LEU A 11 -0.18 -4.78 4.95
N THR A 12 -0.35 -4.14 3.80
CA THR A 12 -1.21 -4.72 2.76
C THR A 12 -0.38 -5.73 1.96
N SER A 13 -0.80 -7.00 1.94
CA SER A 13 -0.17 -8.07 1.14
C SER A 13 -0.92 -8.27 -0.18
N TRP A 14 -0.20 -8.28 -1.29
CA TRP A 14 -0.77 -8.43 -2.64
C TRP A 14 -0.15 -9.64 -3.36
N LYS A 15 -0.61 -10.86 -3.04
CA LYS A 15 -0.21 -12.03 -3.83
C LYS A 15 -0.81 -11.99 -5.24
N ARG A 16 0.04 -12.11 -6.25
CA ARG A 16 -0.33 -12.29 -7.65
C ARG A 16 -0.70 -13.77 -7.90
N SER A 17 -1.84 -14.23 -7.36
CA SER A 17 -2.40 -15.54 -7.72
C SER A 17 -3.60 -15.35 -8.62
N ILE A 18 -3.34 -15.21 -9.92
CA ILE A 18 -4.37 -15.32 -10.96
C ILE A 18 -3.89 -16.39 -11.93
N ARG A 19 -4.58 -17.55 -11.94
CA ARG A 19 -4.37 -18.59 -12.94
C ARG A 19 -4.78 -18.03 -14.32
N PRO A 20 -4.02 -18.26 -15.41
CA PRO A 20 -4.31 -17.66 -16.72
C PRO A 20 -5.70 -18.00 -17.27
N THR A 21 -6.28 -19.12 -16.85
CA THR A 21 -7.59 -19.62 -17.30
C THR A 21 -8.79 -18.97 -16.60
N LEU A 22 -8.60 -18.18 -15.53
CA LEU A 22 -9.67 -17.40 -14.89
C LEU A 22 -9.74 -15.94 -15.36
N LEU A 23 -8.72 -15.46 -16.08
CA LEU A 23 -8.67 -14.09 -16.57
C LEU A 23 -9.78 -13.78 -17.60
N LEU A 24 -10.22 -14.80 -18.35
CA LEU A 24 -11.28 -14.65 -19.35
C LEU A 24 -12.71 -14.65 -18.76
N SER A 25 -12.91 -15.25 -17.58
CA SER A 25 -14.23 -15.26 -16.93
C SER A 25 -14.47 -14.03 -16.04
N MET A 26 -13.41 -13.39 -15.52
CA MET A 26 -13.55 -12.15 -14.72
C MET A 26 -13.63 -10.87 -15.57
N MET A 27 -13.23 -10.92 -16.85
CA MET A 27 -13.46 -9.82 -17.79
C MET A 27 -14.93 -9.68 -18.24
N SER A 28 -15.83 -10.58 -17.82
CA SER A 28 -17.28 -10.50 -18.01
C SER A 28 -18.03 -10.09 -16.74
N ALA A 29 -17.41 -9.29 -15.87
CA ALA A 29 -18.11 -8.57 -14.81
C ALA A 29 -18.00 -7.07 -15.07
N ASN A 30 -18.79 -6.62 -16.04
CA ASN A 30 -19.11 -5.22 -16.26
C ASN A 30 -19.93 -4.72 -15.06
N LYS A 31 -19.28 -4.46 -13.92
CA LYS A 31 -19.86 -3.68 -12.84
C LYS A 31 -19.39 -2.25 -13.04
N SER A 32 -20.24 -1.47 -13.71
CA SER A 32 -20.26 -0.02 -13.60
C SER A 32 -20.00 0.36 -12.14
N ALA A 33 -19.01 1.22 -11.91
CA ALA A 33 -19.06 2.05 -10.72
C ALA A 33 -20.29 2.95 -10.91
N GLU A 34 -21.39 2.62 -10.24
CA GLU A 34 -22.56 3.48 -10.14
C GLU A 34 -22.11 4.81 -9.50
N PRO A 35 -22.23 5.95 -10.19
CA PRO A 35 -21.93 7.25 -9.60
C PRO A 35 -22.88 7.45 -8.42
N TRP A 36 -22.36 7.52 -7.20
CA TRP A 36 -23.16 7.84 -6.00
C TRP A 36 -23.42 9.34 -5.92
N GLY A 37 -24.15 9.83 -6.92
CA GLY A 37 -24.79 11.14 -7.01
C GLY A 37 -25.98 11.01 -7.96
N THR A 38 -27.05 11.76 -7.73
CA THR A 38 -28.20 11.68 -8.64
C THR A 38 -27.87 12.37 -9.96
N LEU A 39 -27.29 11.63 -10.91
CA LEU A 39 -27.20 12.04 -12.31
C LEU A 39 -28.61 11.95 -12.91
N ARG A 40 -29.45 12.96 -12.60
CA ARG A 40 -30.75 13.09 -13.24
C ARG A 40 -30.51 13.57 -14.66
N SER A 41 -30.98 12.78 -15.61
CA SER A 41 -30.81 12.96 -17.05
C SER A 41 -29.44 12.51 -17.55
N LEU A 42 -29.43 11.41 -18.29
CA LEU A 42 -28.96 11.34 -19.66
C LEU A 42 -29.33 9.94 -20.19
N THR A 43 -29.69 9.84 -21.46
CA THR A 43 -29.83 8.55 -22.15
C THR A 43 -28.56 7.72 -21.97
N THR A 44 -28.62 6.41 -22.22
CA THR A 44 -27.43 5.52 -22.18
C THR A 44 -26.24 6.12 -22.94
N ASP A 45 -26.50 6.74 -24.10
CA ASP A 45 -25.48 7.43 -24.90
C ASP A 45 -24.84 8.61 -24.16
N GLY A 46 -25.63 9.43 -23.47
CA GLY A 46 -25.12 10.56 -22.70
C GLY A 46 -24.28 10.14 -21.49
N LEU A 47 -24.63 9.01 -20.84
CA LEU A 47 -23.80 8.42 -19.78
C LEU A 47 -22.44 7.98 -20.34
N HIS A 48 -22.43 7.29 -21.49
CA HIS A 48 -21.18 6.87 -22.14
C HIS A 48 -20.31 8.06 -22.55
N LEU A 49 -20.91 9.14 -23.05
CA LEU A 49 -20.19 10.37 -23.39
C LEU A 49 -19.54 11.02 -22.17
N LEU A 50 -20.26 11.12 -21.04
CA LEU A 50 -19.72 11.65 -19.80
C LEU A 50 -18.62 10.77 -19.21
N GLN A 51 -18.83 9.45 -19.17
CA GLN A 51 -17.81 8.49 -18.72
C GLN A 51 -16.54 8.60 -19.55
N ARG A 52 -16.66 8.75 -20.88
CA ARG A 52 -15.50 8.92 -21.76
C ARG A 52 -14.77 10.23 -21.47
N ARG A 53 -15.48 11.36 -21.37
CA ARG A 53 -14.87 12.67 -21.06
C ARG A 53 -14.16 12.66 -19.72
N LEU A 54 -14.80 12.11 -18.68
CA LEU A 54 -14.19 11.99 -17.35
C LEU A 54 -12.93 11.14 -17.39
N LYS A 55 -12.92 10.04 -18.15
CA LYS A 55 -11.74 9.18 -18.28
C LYS A 55 -10.59 9.84 -19.05
N GLU A 56 -10.90 10.69 -20.03
CA GLU A 56 -9.92 11.43 -20.84
C GLU A 56 -9.32 12.62 -20.06
N GLU A 57 -10.14 13.37 -19.32
CA GLU A 57 -9.71 14.54 -18.55
C GLU A 57 -9.16 14.19 -17.17
N TYR A 58 -9.67 13.14 -16.53
CA TYR A 58 -9.35 12.72 -15.16
C TYR A 58 -9.09 11.20 -15.11
N PRO A 59 -7.89 10.74 -15.52
CA PRO A 59 -7.56 9.33 -15.48
C PRO A 59 -7.67 8.78 -14.05
N ALA A 60 -8.23 7.58 -13.93
CA ALA A 60 -8.37 6.91 -12.64
C ALA A 60 -6.99 6.62 -12.02
N TYR A 61 -6.89 6.71 -10.70
CA TYR A 61 -5.68 6.32 -9.99
C TYR A 61 -5.40 4.83 -10.21
N PRO A 62 -4.17 4.45 -10.56
CA PRO A 62 -3.78 3.05 -10.63
C PRO A 62 -3.91 2.42 -9.25
N THR A 63 -4.19 1.12 -9.23
CA THR A 63 -4.25 0.36 -7.97
C THR A 63 -2.88 0.40 -7.29
N THR A 64 -2.86 0.78 -6.01
CA THR A 64 -1.66 0.64 -5.17
C THR A 64 -1.43 -0.84 -4.86
N ILE A 65 -0.34 -1.41 -5.36
CA ILE A 65 0.01 -2.82 -5.22
C ILE A 65 1.41 -2.90 -4.60
N ASN A 66 1.49 -3.38 -3.36
CA ASN A 66 2.78 -3.55 -2.69
C ASN A 66 3.61 -4.64 -3.34
N ASP A 67 4.87 -4.32 -3.61
CA ASP A 67 5.89 -5.29 -4.01
C ASP A 67 6.10 -6.33 -2.90
N GLU A 68 6.23 -7.60 -3.27
CA GLU A 68 6.30 -8.72 -2.33
C GLU A 68 7.59 -8.69 -1.49
N ILE A 69 8.74 -8.37 -2.11
CA ILE A 69 10.04 -8.33 -1.43
C ILE A 69 10.08 -7.15 -0.46
N LEU A 70 9.61 -5.97 -0.90
CA LEU A 70 9.54 -4.79 -0.05
C LEU A 70 8.52 -4.98 1.09
N HIS A 71 7.40 -5.67 0.84
CA HIS A 71 6.45 -6.02 1.88
C HIS A 71 7.07 -6.90 2.97
N GLU A 72 7.78 -7.96 2.58
CA GLU A 72 8.50 -8.85 3.51
C GLU A 72 9.58 -8.09 4.29
N HIS A 73 10.29 -7.17 3.62
CA HIS A 73 11.26 -6.30 4.27
C HIS A 73 10.60 -5.44 5.37
N VAL A 74 9.48 -4.78 5.06
CA VAL A 74 8.74 -3.98 6.04
C VAL A 74 8.20 -4.84 7.19
N GLU A 75 7.71 -6.05 6.90
CA GLU A 75 7.25 -6.98 7.92
C GLU A 75 8.36 -7.37 8.89
N ARG A 76 9.53 -7.75 8.35
CA ARG A 76 10.68 -8.14 9.15
C ARG A 76 11.16 -7.00 10.05
N VAL A 77 11.36 -5.81 9.49
CA VAL A 77 11.85 -4.64 10.24
C VAL A 77 10.81 -4.16 11.25
N GLY A 78 9.54 -4.12 10.86
CA GLY A 78 8.45 -3.77 11.76
C GLY A 78 8.36 -4.73 12.95
N LYS A 79 8.50 -6.03 12.74
CA LYS A 79 8.48 -7.03 13.83
C LYS A 79 9.68 -6.89 14.76
N LEU A 80 10.84 -6.50 14.23
CA LEU A 80 12.04 -6.24 15.01
C LEU A 80 11.85 -5.02 15.93
N LEU A 81 11.32 -3.93 15.40
CA LEU A 81 11.15 -2.67 16.15
C LEU A 81 9.95 -2.67 17.10
N LEU A 82 8.81 -3.17 16.63
CA LEU A 82 7.52 -3.05 17.32
C LEU A 82 7.15 -4.33 18.07
N GLY A 83 7.84 -5.42 17.81
CA GLY A 83 7.46 -6.76 18.27
C GLY A 83 6.39 -7.41 17.38
N PRO A 84 6.37 -8.75 17.29
CA PRO A 84 5.54 -9.47 16.32
C PRO A 84 4.04 -9.32 16.51
N LYS A 85 3.58 -8.98 17.73
CA LYS A 85 2.15 -8.78 18.03
C LYS A 85 1.61 -7.43 17.54
N ASN A 86 2.51 -6.48 17.28
CA ASN A 86 2.18 -5.12 16.86
C ASN A 86 2.32 -4.92 15.34
N VAL A 87 2.54 -6.01 14.59
CA VAL A 87 2.55 -6.00 13.13
C VAL A 87 1.43 -6.92 12.64
N THR A 88 0.56 -6.39 11.80
CA THR A 88 -0.63 -7.09 11.32
C THR A 88 -0.82 -6.89 9.83
N THR A 89 -1.56 -7.79 9.18
CA THR A 89 -1.92 -7.62 7.77
C THR A 89 -3.18 -6.75 7.67
N ALA A 90 -3.11 -5.70 6.86
CA ALA A 90 -4.25 -4.87 6.51
C ALA A 90 -5.16 -5.56 5.50
N ASN A 91 -6.48 -5.44 5.69
CA ASN A 91 -7.46 -5.73 4.66
C ASN A 91 -7.31 -4.79 3.46
N LYS A 92 -7.69 -5.28 2.29
CA LYS A 92 -7.78 -4.46 1.07
C LYS A 92 -8.87 -3.42 1.22
N VAL A 93 -8.58 -2.20 0.78
CA VAL A 93 -9.54 -1.09 0.78
C VAL A 93 -9.76 -0.59 -0.65
N MET A 94 -10.91 0.04 -0.87
CA MET A 94 -11.29 0.62 -2.17
C MET A 94 -10.94 2.12 -2.27
N ALA A 95 -10.08 2.62 -1.38
CA ALA A 95 -9.63 4.01 -1.41
C ALA A 95 -8.72 4.23 -2.62
N GLY A 96 -8.89 5.38 -3.30
CA GLY A 96 -7.95 5.82 -4.33
C GLY A 96 -6.72 6.42 -3.66
N GLU A 97 -5.54 6.03 -4.14
CA GLU A 97 -4.24 6.43 -3.60
C GLU A 97 -3.29 6.77 -4.76
N ASP A 98 -2.62 7.92 -4.67
CA ASP A 98 -1.74 8.40 -5.74
C ASP A 98 -0.38 7.69 -5.74
N PHE A 99 -0.02 7.03 -4.63
CA PHE A 99 1.18 6.20 -4.53
C PHE A 99 1.27 5.13 -5.62
N GLY A 100 0.13 4.65 -6.12
CA GLY A 100 0.06 3.71 -7.23
C GLY A 100 0.74 4.20 -8.51
N PHE A 101 0.84 5.52 -8.74
CA PHE A 101 1.56 6.06 -9.90
C PHE A 101 3.07 5.81 -9.79
N TYR A 102 3.65 5.98 -8.60
CA TYR A 102 5.07 5.68 -8.36
C TYR A 102 5.35 4.18 -8.54
N GLN A 103 4.44 3.34 -8.05
CA GLN A 103 4.52 1.88 -8.20
C GLN A 103 4.40 1.40 -9.65
N GLY A 104 3.90 2.23 -10.56
CA GLY A 104 3.92 1.96 -12.01
C GLY A 104 5.32 2.06 -12.63
N VAL A 105 6.28 2.69 -11.95
CA VAL A 105 7.63 2.95 -12.45
C VAL A 105 8.69 2.16 -11.69
N ILE A 106 8.58 2.11 -10.35
CA ILE A 106 9.53 1.41 -9.48
C ILE A 106 8.80 0.54 -8.46
N PRO A 107 9.39 -0.57 -7.97
CA PRO A 107 8.83 -1.31 -6.85
C PRO A 107 8.63 -0.39 -5.64
N GLY A 108 7.46 -0.47 -5.01
CA GLY A 108 7.13 0.34 -3.84
C GLY A 108 6.26 -0.42 -2.86
N VAL A 109 6.27 0.02 -1.60
CA VAL A 109 5.45 -0.53 -0.52
C VAL A 109 4.84 0.61 0.28
N MET A 110 3.54 0.50 0.55
CA MET A 110 2.80 1.42 1.41
C MET A 110 2.19 0.65 2.58
N PHE A 111 2.33 1.20 3.78
CA PHE A 111 1.87 0.61 5.03
C PHE A 111 1.28 1.69 5.94
N GLY A 112 0.39 1.26 6.84
CA GLY A 112 -0.25 2.15 7.81
C GLY A 112 0.37 2.02 9.19
N ILE A 113 0.41 3.12 9.94
CA ILE A 113 0.75 3.14 11.37
C ILE A 113 -0.56 3.34 12.14
N GLY A 114 -0.79 2.51 13.15
CA GLY A 114 -1.96 2.63 14.01
C GLY A 114 -1.93 3.93 14.81
N ILE A 115 -3.01 4.71 14.71
CA ILE A 115 -3.18 6.03 15.34
C ILE A 115 -4.29 6.06 16.40
N ARG A 116 -4.94 4.90 16.65
CA ARG A 116 -6.06 4.83 17.58
C ARG A 116 -5.56 4.89 19.01
N ASN A 117 -6.06 5.85 19.78
CA ASN A 117 -5.78 6.00 21.20
C ASN A 117 -7.08 6.37 21.94
N GLU A 118 -7.58 5.46 22.76
CA GLU A 118 -8.86 5.65 23.49
C GLU A 118 -8.72 6.59 24.68
N ASP A 119 -7.55 6.61 25.33
CA ASP A 119 -7.28 7.48 26.48
C ASP A 119 -7.26 8.96 26.08
N LEU A 120 -6.72 9.26 24.90
CA LEU A 120 -6.72 10.63 24.34
C LEU A 120 -8.03 10.96 23.59
N GLY A 121 -8.78 9.94 23.16
CA GLY A 121 -9.97 10.10 22.32
C GLY A 121 -9.70 10.12 20.81
N SER A 122 -8.48 9.81 20.37
CA SER A 122 -8.09 9.67 18.95
C SER A 122 -8.68 8.38 18.40
N VAL A 123 -9.99 8.37 18.16
CA VAL A 123 -10.77 7.16 17.80
C VAL A 123 -11.52 7.29 16.48
N HIS A 124 -11.56 8.50 15.93
CA HIS A 124 -12.24 8.80 14.67
C HIS A 124 -11.29 8.61 13.47
N SER A 125 -11.83 8.12 12.35
CA SER A 125 -11.05 7.95 11.12
C SER A 125 -10.69 9.29 10.47
N PRO A 126 -9.61 9.34 9.66
CA PRO A 126 -9.41 10.45 8.72
C PRO A 126 -10.67 10.69 7.87
N HIS A 127 -10.87 11.94 7.46
CA HIS A 127 -12.11 12.46 6.82
C HIS A 127 -13.35 12.60 7.74
N SER A 128 -13.25 12.28 9.03
CA SER A 128 -14.27 12.66 10.01
C SER A 128 -14.08 14.12 10.46
N PRO A 129 -15.15 14.91 10.70
CA PRO A 129 -15.03 16.23 11.33
C PRO A 129 -14.54 16.18 12.79
N HIS A 130 -14.59 15.00 13.41
CA HIS A 130 -14.07 14.76 14.76
C HIS A 130 -12.66 14.14 14.74
N PHE A 131 -12.04 14.03 13.57
CA PHE A 131 -10.70 13.50 13.45
C PHE A 131 -9.70 14.44 14.14
N PHE A 132 -8.90 13.86 15.02
CA PHE A 132 -7.61 14.42 15.43
C PHE A 132 -6.62 13.26 15.59
N LEU A 133 -5.34 13.58 15.61
CA LEU A 133 -4.25 12.62 15.65
C LEU A 133 -3.57 12.64 17.02
N ASP A 134 -3.32 11.45 17.58
CA ASP A 134 -2.32 11.31 18.64
C ASP A 134 -0.92 11.48 18.04
N GLU A 135 -0.32 12.66 18.21
CA GLU A 135 1.01 12.96 17.68
C GLU A 135 2.13 12.14 18.34
N GLY A 136 1.87 11.46 19.46
CA GLY A 136 2.81 10.55 20.11
C GLY A 136 3.24 9.37 19.21
N VAL A 137 2.48 9.08 18.16
CA VAL A 137 2.82 8.05 17.16
C VAL A 137 3.81 8.54 16.09
N LEU A 138 4.01 9.85 15.93
CA LEU A 138 4.88 10.41 14.88
C LEU A 138 6.36 9.98 15.05
N PRO A 139 6.97 10.02 16.26
CA PRO A 139 8.33 9.51 16.45
C PRO A 139 8.47 8.04 16.07
N LEU A 140 7.42 7.23 16.28
CA LEU A 140 7.42 5.82 15.87
C LEU A 140 7.47 5.68 14.35
N GLY A 141 6.70 6.51 13.63
CA GLY A 141 6.72 6.52 12.17
C GLY A 141 8.07 6.93 11.61
N VAL A 142 8.74 7.91 12.22
CA VAL A 142 10.10 8.31 11.85
C VAL A 142 11.10 7.17 12.10
N ALA A 143 11.05 6.56 13.30
CA ALA A 143 11.93 5.44 13.64
C ALA A 143 11.75 4.26 12.68
N LEU A 144 10.52 3.91 12.34
CA LEU A 144 10.22 2.83 11.40
C LEU A 144 10.77 3.15 9.99
N HIS A 145 10.49 4.33 9.43
CA HIS A 145 11.01 4.69 8.11
C HIS A 145 12.54 4.73 8.07
N THR A 146 13.17 5.23 9.13
CA THR A 146 14.63 5.28 9.24
C THR A 146 15.23 3.88 9.25
N ALA A 147 14.70 2.97 10.07
CA ALA A 147 15.19 1.60 10.16
C ALA A 147 14.96 0.81 8.87
N LEU A 148 13.84 1.06 8.16
CA LEU A 148 13.60 0.46 6.85
C LEU A 148 14.70 0.87 5.86
N ALA A 149 15.00 2.16 5.77
CA ALA A 149 16.04 2.65 4.88
C ALA A 149 17.43 2.09 5.26
N GLU A 150 17.79 2.15 6.54
CA GLU A 150 19.08 1.69 7.05
C GLU A 150 19.30 0.19 6.79
N ILE A 151 18.34 -0.65 7.19
CA ILE A 151 18.46 -2.10 7.05
C ILE A 151 18.41 -2.50 5.57
N TYR A 152 17.60 -1.82 4.76
CA TYR A 152 17.57 -2.08 3.33
C TYR A 152 18.93 -1.82 2.68
N LEU A 153 19.55 -0.66 2.96
CA LEU A 153 20.85 -0.29 2.41
C LEU A 153 21.96 -1.21 2.90
N ASN A 154 21.97 -1.57 4.19
CA ASN A 154 22.93 -2.52 4.74
C ASN A 154 22.82 -3.91 4.10
N ASP A 155 21.61 -4.43 3.92
CA ASP A 155 21.38 -5.71 3.24
C ASP A 155 21.88 -5.68 1.79
N GLN A 156 21.71 -4.55 1.09
CA GLN A 156 22.24 -4.38 -0.27
C GLN A 156 23.77 -4.37 -0.28
N TRP A 157 24.42 -3.62 0.61
CA TRP A 157 25.89 -3.58 0.69
C TRP A 157 26.51 -4.93 1.01
N GLU A 158 25.98 -5.66 1.99
CA GLU A 158 26.47 -7.01 2.30
C GLU A 158 26.34 -7.96 1.11
N SER A 159 25.30 -7.79 0.28
CA SER A 159 25.09 -8.62 -0.90
C SER A 159 26.12 -8.33 -2.00
N VAL A 160 26.61 -7.09 -2.09
CA VAL A 160 27.66 -6.67 -3.03
C VAL A 160 29.00 -7.25 -2.58
N ASP A 161 29.38 -7.06 -1.31
CA ASP A 161 30.65 -7.59 -0.78
C ASP A 161 30.75 -9.11 -0.93
N LYS A 162 29.65 -9.84 -0.68
CA LYS A 162 29.59 -11.30 -0.88
C LYS A 162 29.72 -11.71 -2.35
N LYS A 163 29.31 -10.88 -3.31
CA LYS A 163 29.51 -11.14 -4.75
C LYS A 163 30.97 -10.90 -5.14
N ASP A 164 31.58 -9.84 -4.65
CA ASP A 164 32.98 -9.52 -4.95
C ASP A 164 33.93 -10.59 -4.41
N LEU A 165 33.71 -11.06 -3.17
CA LEU A 165 34.43 -12.20 -2.60
C LEU A 165 34.29 -13.50 -3.42
N ARG A 166 33.12 -13.72 -4.04
CA ARG A 166 32.90 -14.89 -4.91
C ARG A 166 33.64 -14.74 -6.24
N ILE A 167 33.69 -13.55 -6.81
CA ILE A 167 34.42 -13.28 -8.07
C ILE A 167 35.93 -13.48 -7.87
N GLU A 168 36.49 -12.98 -6.77
CA GLU A 168 37.91 -13.18 -6.44
C GLU A 168 38.25 -14.66 -6.24
N SER A 169 37.37 -15.44 -5.61
CA SER A 169 37.59 -16.89 -5.41
C SER A 169 37.54 -17.72 -6.71
N GLN A 170 36.87 -17.22 -7.76
CA GLN A 170 36.74 -17.91 -9.05
C GLN A 170 37.83 -17.52 -10.07
N GLY A 171 38.54 -16.40 -9.85
CA GLY A 171 39.65 -15.94 -10.69
C GLY A 171 41.04 -16.44 -10.27
N ALA A 172 41.14 -17.26 -9.22
CA ALA A 172 42.39 -17.74 -8.64
C ALA A 172 42.80 -19.17 -9.10
N LEU A 173 42.35 -19.62 -10.27
CA LEU A 173 42.70 -20.92 -10.87
C LEU A 173 43.52 -20.77 -12.16
#